data_AF-A0A7S3UR85-F1
#
_entry.id   AF-A0A7S3UR85-F1
#
_cell.length_a   1.000
_cell.length_b   1.000
_cell.length_c   1.000
_cell.angle_alpha   90.00
_cell.angle_beta   90.00
_cell.angle_gamma   90.00
#
_symmetry.space_group_name_H-M   'P 1'
#
loop_
_entity.id
_entity.type
_entity.pdbx_description
1 polymer ?
#
loop_
_entity_poly.entity_id
_entity_poly.type
_entity_poly.pdbx_seq_one_letter_code
_entity_poly.pdbx_strand_id
1 'polypeptide(L)'
;MDSMYYILRRQKYIQSWVGPFQILFGGKTYIPIIGDQRKILLLVTLFLNFGNIYEGYFEDKSYLTNNVYGLSKYAEYEEGFEDRHGIQIHDIVGFVHVGLCCSLLAAELLNSVEGFDALNTMKEGTLLYRLRDHRHLKMCASLAIVLQDKAWFFMLFLFSILGSTVNILWYAGCMIDIVPQIRMMDFLLESITRNIYKLFLTVMLGLILLYLFSAVTYKMYTNEYNLGDHIDCETLLDCFKVHVDYGLLNPPDWDGDGAINSFIWTSQSRNVETAYHFLYELGSSVYNLIYIILINLVLSAIISGLIIDTFSAMRDENEDIQQDIVDKCFICSIERDDFDQLGVSFNKHVASEHNMWQYLQLKIYLDRKDEFSYTGTEHFMYQSFQKQETFVKLIPIKKALAFERAKGGIKEKHDLVTISKKLGRVEGKQESGTKDMQVCLDKIVHLMEAQRDMADMLKAERVLLERLATQQTALAQKVAGVERAVDQLGSSGFAGVARRLGGGQRGAGGGLEAQHDADEDPRRPGG
;
A
#
# COMPACT_ATOMS: atom_id res chain seq x y z
N MET A 1 0.61 -18.34 18.20
CA MET A 1 0.52 -17.40 17.07
C MET A 1 0.85 -15.95 17.49
N ASP A 2 1.61 -15.76 18.57
CA ASP A 2 1.31 -14.69 19.54
C ASP A 2 2.39 -13.60 19.56
N SER A 3 3.40 -13.73 18.70
CA SER A 3 4.49 -12.74 18.55
C SER A 3 4.14 -11.61 17.56
N MET A 4 3.10 -11.77 16.74
CA MET A 4 2.59 -10.67 15.88
C MET A 4 2.00 -9.51 16.72
N TYR A 5 1.66 -9.80 17.98
CA TYR A 5 1.43 -8.86 19.09
C TYR A 5 2.52 -7.76 19.19
N TYR A 6 3.79 -8.11 18.91
CA TYR A 6 4.92 -7.17 19.03
C TYR A 6 5.01 -6.12 17.92
N ILE A 7 4.23 -6.25 16.84
CA ILE A 7 4.23 -5.32 15.70
C ILE A 7 3.19 -4.20 15.90
N LEU A 8 2.14 -4.42 16.71
CA LEU A 8 1.19 -3.39 17.16
C LEU A 8 1.82 -2.31 18.08
N ARG A 9 3.11 -2.46 18.39
CA ARG A 9 4.02 -1.48 19.03
C ARG A 9 3.96 -0.04 18.49
N ARG A 10 3.30 0.21 17.34
CA ARG A 10 2.98 1.57 16.85
C ARG A 10 1.95 2.33 17.71
N GLN A 11 1.11 1.67 18.51
CA GLN A 11 0.13 2.37 19.36
C GLN A 11 0.73 3.11 20.58
N LYS A 12 2.03 2.96 20.85
CA LYS A 12 2.70 3.53 22.03
C LYS A 12 2.75 5.07 22.08
N TYR A 13 2.36 5.75 21.01
CA TYR A 13 2.22 7.21 20.98
C TYR A 13 0.79 7.70 21.28
N ILE A 14 -0.22 6.83 21.19
CA ILE A 14 -1.64 7.18 21.43
C ILE A 14 -2.02 6.92 22.90
N GLN A 15 -1.47 5.87 23.52
CA GLN A 15 -1.78 5.49 24.92
C GLN A 15 -1.47 6.58 25.97
N SER A 16 -0.57 7.53 25.70
CA SER A 16 -0.22 8.58 26.68
C SER A 16 -1.32 9.62 26.92
N TRP A 17 -2.25 9.79 25.98
CA TRP A 17 -3.32 10.79 26.07
C TRP A 17 -4.72 10.18 26.24
N VAL A 18 -4.90 8.90 25.87
CA VAL A 18 -6.18 8.19 25.99
C VAL A 18 -6.29 7.44 27.34
N GLY A 19 -5.23 7.38 28.16
CA GLY A 19 -5.20 6.65 29.44
C GLY A 19 -6.45 6.80 30.33
N PRO A 20 -6.95 8.02 30.63
CA PRO A 20 -8.18 8.20 31.41
C PRO A 20 -9.42 7.56 30.77
N PHE A 21 -9.54 7.65 29.43
CA PHE A 21 -10.64 7.04 28.66
C PHE A 21 -10.49 5.52 28.53
N GLN A 22 -9.26 4.99 28.49
CA GLN A 22 -9.03 3.53 28.52
C GLN A 22 -9.44 2.90 29.86
N ILE A 23 -9.36 3.67 30.95
CA ILE A 23 -9.84 3.27 32.29
C ILE A 23 -11.37 3.37 32.39
N LEU A 24 -11.98 4.38 31.76
CA LEU A 24 -13.43 4.66 31.83
C LEU A 24 -14.31 3.88 30.84
N PHE A 25 -13.80 3.50 29.67
CA PHE A 25 -14.59 2.91 28.58
C PHE A 25 -14.04 1.58 28.04
N GLY A 26 -13.11 0.95 28.77
CA GLY A 26 -12.47 -0.30 28.35
C GLY A 26 -11.58 -0.10 27.11
N GLY A 27 -10.36 0.40 27.31
CA GLY A 27 -9.41 0.56 26.21
C GLY A 27 -9.13 -0.75 25.48
N LYS A 28 -9.43 -0.80 24.17
CA LYS A 28 -9.08 -1.83 23.15
C LYS A 28 -8.46 -3.12 23.72
N THR A 29 -9.26 -3.92 24.42
CA THR A 29 -8.87 -5.22 24.99
C THR A 29 -8.85 -6.29 23.90
N TYR A 30 -7.87 -6.17 22.99
CA TYR A 30 -7.71 -7.08 21.84
C TYR A 30 -7.19 -8.47 22.25
N ILE A 31 -8.07 -9.27 22.85
CA ILE A 31 -7.95 -10.72 22.91
C ILE A 31 -9.20 -11.33 22.26
N PRO A 32 -9.22 -11.55 20.93
CA PRO A 32 -9.97 -12.67 20.39
C PRO A 32 -9.34 -13.97 20.90
N ILE A 33 -10.12 -15.07 21.02
CA ILE A 33 -9.70 -16.42 21.44
C ILE A 33 -9.57 -16.52 22.98
N ILE A 34 -10.64 -16.78 23.75
CA ILE A 34 -11.30 -18.10 23.87
C ILE A 34 -12.75 -17.97 24.38
N GLY A 35 -13.65 -18.77 23.78
CA GLY A 35 -14.86 -19.28 24.44
C GLY A 35 -16.16 -18.51 24.23
N ASP A 36 -17.17 -19.18 23.67
CA ASP A 36 -18.58 -18.80 23.87
C ASP A 36 -18.95 -18.77 25.36
N GLN A 37 -18.24 -19.55 26.19
CA GLN A 37 -18.26 -19.48 27.65
C GLN A 37 -18.03 -18.06 28.19
N ARG A 38 -17.11 -17.27 27.62
CA ARG A 38 -16.88 -15.88 28.05
C ARG A 38 -18.06 -14.98 27.68
N LYS A 39 -18.68 -15.18 26.51
CA LYS A 39 -19.90 -14.43 26.13
C LYS A 39 -21.07 -14.78 27.05
N ILE A 40 -21.26 -16.06 27.37
CA ILE A 40 -22.28 -16.53 28.31
C ILE A 40 -22.04 -15.91 29.69
N LEU A 41 -20.80 -15.96 30.19
CA LEU A 41 -20.42 -15.40 31.49
C LEU A 41 -20.69 -13.89 31.56
N LEU A 42 -20.33 -13.15 30.51
CA LEU A 42 -20.61 -11.71 30.40
C LEU A 42 -22.11 -11.40 30.30
N LEU A 43 -22.87 -12.20 29.55
CA LEU A 43 -24.33 -12.04 29.42
C LEU A 43 -25.04 -12.33 30.76
N VAL A 44 -24.56 -13.31 31.53
CA VAL A 44 -25.00 -13.58 32.91
C VAL A 44 -24.67 -12.41 33.83
N THR A 45 -23.44 -11.88 33.80
CA THR A 45 -23.04 -10.67 34.54
C THR A 45 -23.94 -9.48 34.19
N LEU A 46 -24.30 -9.30 32.93
CA LEU A 46 -25.17 -8.22 32.45
C LEU A 46 -26.62 -8.39 32.94
N PHE A 47 -27.15 -9.62 32.90
CA PHE A 47 -28.46 -9.96 33.46
C PHE A 47 -28.52 -9.73 34.98
N LEU A 48 -27.47 -10.12 35.73
CA LEU A 48 -27.38 -9.94 37.17
C LEU A 48 -27.30 -8.45 37.56
N ASN A 49 -26.55 -7.62 36.83
CA ASN A 49 -26.53 -6.18 37.06
C ASN A 49 -27.91 -5.53 36.83
N PHE A 50 -28.66 -5.97 35.82
CA PHE A 50 -30.03 -5.47 35.60
C PHE A 50 -30.99 -5.95 36.70
N GLY A 51 -30.85 -7.21 37.15
CA GLY A 51 -31.59 -7.77 38.28
C GLY A 51 -31.35 -7.01 39.58
N ASN A 52 -30.09 -6.74 39.93
CA ASN A 52 -29.73 -5.93 41.10
C ASN A 52 -30.40 -4.56 41.05
N ILE A 53 -30.19 -3.79 39.96
CA ILE A 53 -30.76 -2.43 39.82
C ILE A 53 -32.30 -2.46 39.92
N TYR A 54 -32.94 -3.50 39.38
CA TYR A 54 -34.39 -3.69 39.47
C TYR A 54 -34.84 -3.96 40.92
N GLU A 55 -34.23 -4.91 41.63
CA GLU A 55 -34.63 -5.28 43.00
C GLU A 55 -34.42 -4.11 43.99
N GLY A 56 -33.27 -3.44 43.98
CA GLY A 56 -33.02 -2.31 44.90
C GLY A 56 -33.92 -1.10 44.64
N TYR A 57 -34.38 -0.87 43.40
CA TYR A 57 -35.34 0.19 43.11
C TYR A 57 -36.74 -0.07 43.71
N PHE A 58 -37.10 -1.34 43.93
CA PHE A 58 -38.34 -1.70 44.62
C PHE A 58 -38.19 -1.66 46.15
N GLU A 59 -37.05 -2.06 46.71
CA GLU A 59 -36.80 -1.95 48.15
C GLU A 59 -36.74 -0.48 48.63
N ASP A 60 -36.01 0.40 47.94
CA ASP A 60 -35.83 1.79 48.37
C ASP A 60 -37.15 2.59 48.37
N LYS A 61 -38.09 2.22 47.49
CA LYS A 61 -39.46 2.74 47.53
C LYS A 61 -40.22 2.38 48.81
N SER A 62 -40.01 1.19 49.37
CA SER A 62 -40.65 0.79 50.64
C SER A 62 -40.19 1.64 51.82
N TYR A 63 -38.89 2.00 51.86
CA TYR A 63 -38.31 2.90 52.86
C TYR A 63 -38.77 4.36 52.67
N LEU A 64 -38.89 4.83 51.43
CA LEU A 64 -39.39 6.17 51.12
C LEU A 64 -40.89 6.34 51.39
N THR A 65 -41.73 5.34 51.11
CA THR A 65 -43.17 5.41 51.45
C THR A 65 -43.42 5.52 52.95
N ASN A 66 -42.57 4.90 53.77
CA ASN A 66 -42.71 4.92 55.23
C ASN A 66 -42.30 6.25 55.88
N ASN A 67 -41.45 7.06 55.23
CA ASN A 67 -40.95 8.33 55.79
C ASN A 67 -41.54 9.60 55.17
N VAL A 68 -42.20 9.54 54.01
CA VAL A 68 -42.72 10.75 53.31
C VAL A 68 -44.24 10.93 53.44
N TYR A 69 -45.01 9.88 53.77
CA TYR A 69 -46.47 9.99 53.92
C TYR A 69 -47.01 9.34 55.21
N GLY A 70 -47.02 10.11 56.30
CA GLY A 70 -47.81 9.82 57.51
C GLY A 70 -49.34 9.96 57.30
N LEU A 71 -49.86 9.54 56.13
CA LEU A 71 -51.24 9.74 55.69
C LEU A 71 -51.79 8.64 54.75
N SER A 72 -51.07 7.56 54.49
CA SER A 72 -51.62 6.39 53.78
C SER A 72 -52.34 5.44 54.75
N LYS A 73 -53.61 5.72 55.04
CA LYS A 73 -54.44 4.97 55.98
C LYS A 73 -55.02 3.65 55.40
N TYR A 74 -54.24 2.96 54.56
CA TYR A 74 -54.68 1.77 53.81
C TYR A 74 -53.65 0.63 53.75
N ALA A 75 -52.55 0.70 54.51
CA ALA A 75 -51.55 -0.37 54.60
C ALA A 75 -51.67 -1.26 55.86
N GLU A 76 -52.69 -1.03 56.72
CA GLU A 76 -53.03 -1.94 57.82
C GLU A 76 -53.77 -3.20 57.29
N TYR A 77 -53.08 -4.10 56.56
CA TYR A 77 -53.52 -5.51 56.45
C TYR A 77 -52.45 -6.50 55.94
N GLU A 78 -51.18 -6.32 56.29
CA GLU A 78 -50.16 -7.39 56.09
C GLU A 78 -49.07 -7.42 57.19
N GLU A 79 -49.46 -7.21 58.46
CA GLU A 79 -48.65 -7.64 59.60
C GLU A 79 -48.63 -9.18 59.66
N GLY A 80 -47.56 -9.79 59.15
CA GLY A 80 -47.57 -11.24 58.94
C GLY A 80 -46.25 -11.95 58.65
N PHE A 81 -45.08 -11.34 58.82
CA PHE A 81 -43.83 -12.11 58.88
C PHE A 81 -42.77 -11.44 59.77
N GLU A 82 -42.52 -12.03 60.94
CA GLU A 82 -41.48 -11.63 61.87
C GLU A 82 -40.07 -11.77 61.30
N ASP A 83 -39.17 -10.95 61.85
CA ASP A 83 -37.72 -11.04 61.74
C ASP A 83 -37.19 -12.48 61.63
N ARG A 84 -36.40 -12.73 60.59
CA ARG A 84 -35.29 -13.68 60.66
C ARG A 84 -34.12 -13.17 59.85
N HIS A 85 -32.92 -13.56 60.30
CA HIS A 85 -31.66 -13.45 59.57
C HIS A 85 -31.68 -14.29 58.28
N GLY A 86 -32.52 -13.92 57.32
CA GLY A 86 -32.50 -14.40 55.95
C GLY A 86 -31.59 -13.52 55.13
N ILE A 87 -30.61 -14.13 54.46
CA ILE A 87 -29.86 -13.45 53.40
C ILE A 87 -30.89 -13.04 52.35
N GLN A 88 -31.07 -11.73 52.11
CA GLN A 88 -32.05 -11.27 51.13
C GLN A 88 -31.63 -11.73 49.73
N ILE A 89 -32.59 -11.89 48.81
CA ILE A 89 -32.29 -12.37 47.44
C ILE A 89 -31.25 -11.46 46.78
N HIS A 90 -31.40 -10.14 46.94
CA HIS A 90 -30.42 -9.13 46.54
C HIS A 90 -28.99 -9.44 47.03
N ASP A 91 -28.78 -9.78 48.30
CA ASP A 91 -27.44 -10.11 48.82
C ASP A 91 -26.85 -11.34 48.14
N ILE A 92 -27.67 -12.38 47.90
CA ILE A 92 -27.24 -13.60 47.19
C ILE A 92 -26.83 -13.25 45.75
N VAL A 93 -27.64 -12.47 45.04
CA VAL A 93 -27.37 -12.04 43.66
C VAL A 93 -26.12 -11.14 43.60
N GLY A 94 -25.95 -10.24 44.58
CA GLY A 94 -24.77 -9.40 44.76
C GLY A 94 -23.49 -10.20 45.02
N PHE A 95 -23.50 -11.15 45.96
CA PHE A 95 -22.36 -12.04 46.21
C PHE A 95 -22.01 -12.93 45.02
N VAL A 96 -23.02 -13.45 44.30
CA VAL A 96 -22.81 -14.18 43.04
C VAL A 96 -22.14 -13.27 42.01
N HIS A 97 -22.61 -12.04 41.84
CA HIS A 97 -22.02 -11.08 40.92
C HIS A 97 -20.56 -10.71 41.28
N VAL A 98 -20.25 -10.50 42.57
CA VAL A 98 -18.88 -10.31 43.05
C VAL A 98 -18.01 -11.54 42.77
N GLY A 99 -18.53 -12.74 43.00
CA GLY A 99 -17.83 -13.99 42.69
C GLY A 99 -17.53 -14.14 41.18
N LEU A 100 -18.47 -13.78 40.31
CA LEU A 100 -18.29 -13.82 38.86
C LEU A 100 -17.24 -12.79 38.39
N CYS A 101 -17.32 -11.54 38.86
CA CYS A 101 -16.29 -10.51 38.59
C CYS A 101 -14.91 -10.93 39.10
N CYS A 102 -14.82 -11.55 40.28
CA CYS A 102 -13.58 -12.10 40.82
C CYS A 102 -13.03 -13.21 39.93
N SER A 103 -13.89 -14.13 39.46
CA SER A 103 -13.47 -15.23 38.57
C SER A 103 -12.98 -14.74 37.20
N LEU A 104 -13.63 -13.70 36.64
CA LEU A 104 -13.19 -13.01 35.42
C LEU A 104 -11.82 -12.35 35.60
N LEU A 105 -11.63 -11.59 36.67
CA LEU A 105 -10.37 -10.93 36.99
C LEU A 105 -9.25 -11.97 37.20
N ALA A 106 -9.52 -13.05 37.93
CA ALA A 106 -8.57 -14.14 38.16
C ALA A 106 -8.19 -14.86 36.85
N ALA A 107 -9.15 -15.13 35.96
CA ALA A 107 -8.88 -15.75 34.66
C ALA A 107 -8.03 -14.85 33.74
N GLU A 108 -8.33 -13.56 33.67
CA GLU A 108 -7.55 -12.59 32.89
C GLU A 108 -6.13 -12.38 33.49
N LEU A 109 -6.00 -12.42 34.82
CA LEU A 109 -4.68 -12.38 35.49
C LEU A 109 -3.88 -13.66 35.24
N LEU A 110 -4.49 -14.84 35.28
CA LEU A 110 -3.82 -16.10 34.95
C LEU A 110 -3.35 -16.15 33.50
N ASN A 111 -4.18 -15.68 32.55
CA ASN A 111 -3.77 -15.53 31.15
C ASN A 111 -2.65 -14.48 30.99
N SER A 112 -2.61 -13.45 31.85
CA SER A 112 -1.53 -12.44 31.84
C SER A 112 -0.19 -12.94 32.38
N VAL A 113 -0.11 -14.15 32.94
CA VAL A 113 1.16 -14.73 33.42
C VAL A 113 2.15 -14.95 32.26
N GLU A 114 1.67 -15.22 31.04
CA GLU A 114 2.52 -15.23 29.83
C GLU A 114 3.14 -13.84 29.54
N GLY A 115 2.49 -12.76 30.01
CA GLY A 115 2.97 -11.39 29.94
C GLY A 115 4.17 -11.07 30.83
N PHE A 116 4.47 -11.89 31.86
CA PHE A 116 5.71 -11.72 32.64
C PHE A 116 6.97 -11.98 31.80
N ASP A 117 6.87 -12.84 30.77
CA ASP A 117 7.95 -13.06 29.80
C ASP A 117 8.04 -11.96 28.73
N ALA A 118 7.05 -11.08 28.60
CA ALA A 118 7.11 -9.95 27.66
C ALA A 118 8.22 -8.93 28.00
N LEU A 119 8.72 -8.91 29.24
CA LEU A 119 9.90 -8.13 29.61
C LEU A 119 11.20 -8.73 29.05
N ASN A 120 11.25 -10.04 28.82
CA ASN A 120 12.42 -10.74 28.28
C ASN A 120 12.57 -10.55 26.76
N THR A 121 11.49 -10.14 26.07
CA THR A 121 11.46 -9.90 24.61
C THR A 121 11.65 -8.41 24.21
N MET A 122 11.82 -7.50 25.17
CA MET A 122 12.00 -6.07 24.87
C MET A 122 13.36 -5.77 24.22
N LYS A 123 13.32 -5.17 23.02
CA LYS A 123 14.51 -4.70 22.27
C LYS A 123 15.47 -3.90 23.15
N GLU A 124 16.75 -4.22 22.99
CA GLU A 124 17.89 -3.52 23.59
C GLU A 124 17.81 -2.01 23.32
N GLY A 125 18.18 -1.19 24.32
CA GLY A 125 18.19 0.27 24.23
C GLY A 125 16.97 0.99 24.81
N THR A 126 15.88 0.30 25.16
CA THR A 126 14.75 0.92 25.89
C THR A 126 15.15 1.20 27.35
N LEU A 127 14.64 2.27 27.99
CA LEU A 127 14.95 2.55 29.42
C LEU A 127 14.60 1.35 30.33
N LEU A 128 13.48 0.68 30.04
CA LEU A 128 13.05 -0.58 30.67
C LEU A 128 14.04 -1.75 30.52
N TYR A 129 14.88 -1.78 29.47
CA TYR A 129 15.91 -2.82 29.28
C TYR A 129 17.00 -2.71 30.34
N ARG A 130 17.38 -1.49 30.76
CA ARG A 130 18.35 -1.28 31.85
C ARG A 130 17.81 -1.71 33.22
N LEU A 131 16.49 -1.77 33.39
CA LEU A 131 15.85 -2.15 34.66
C LEU A 131 15.74 -3.68 34.82
N ARG A 132 16.11 -4.46 33.78
CA ARG A 132 16.09 -5.93 33.77
C ARG A 132 16.86 -6.58 34.92
N ASP A 133 18.01 -6.01 35.26
CA ASP A 133 18.99 -6.66 36.15
C ASP A 133 18.63 -6.50 37.64
N HIS A 134 17.70 -5.61 38.00
CA HIS A 134 17.19 -5.46 39.37
C HIS A 134 15.87 -6.22 39.57
N ARG A 135 15.91 -7.36 40.27
CA ARG A 135 14.76 -8.27 40.50
C ARG A 135 13.49 -7.56 40.98
N HIS A 136 13.59 -6.66 41.96
CA HIS A 136 12.45 -5.92 42.49
C HIS A 136 11.87 -4.92 41.48
N LEU A 137 12.74 -4.23 40.74
CA LEU A 137 12.33 -3.22 39.76
C LEU A 137 11.71 -3.88 38.51
N LYS A 138 12.22 -5.06 38.12
CA LYS A 138 11.60 -5.95 37.12
C LYS A 138 10.17 -6.32 37.53
N MET A 139 9.98 -6.74 38.79
CA MET A 139 8.68 -7.16 39.33
C MET A 139 7.68 -6.01 39.43
N CYS A 140 8.11 -4.82 39.88
CA CYS A 140 7.25 -3.64 39.92
C CYS A 140 6.87 -3.17 38.51
N ALA A 141 7.80 -3.21 37.55
CA ALA A 141 7.52 -2.84 36.16
C ALA A 141 6.56 -3.82 35.48
N SER A 142 6.72 -5.13 35.66
CA SER A 142 5.79 -6.12 35.10
C SER A 142 4.41 -6.03 35.76
N LEU A 143 4.34 -5.84 37.08
CA LEU A 143 3.08 -5.64 37.79
C LEU A 143 2.35 -4.37 37.32
N ALA A 144 3.06 -3.25 37.14
CA ALA A 144 2.47 -2.01 36.62
C ALA A 144 1.91 -2.17 35.19
N ILE A 145 2.60 -2.94 34.32
CA ILE A 145 2.13 -3.24 32.97
C ILE A 145 0.85 -4.10 33.01
N VAL A 146 0.81 -5.14 33.84
CA VAL A 146 -0.38 -6.01 34.00
C VAL A 146 -1.56 -5.23 34.58
N LEU A 147 -1.33 -4.39 35.59
CA LEU A 147 -2.36 -3.53 36.17
C LEU A 147 -2.92 -2.52 35.16
N GLN A 148 -2.08 -1.97 34.27
CA GLN A 148 -2.53 -1.06 33.21
C GLN A 148 -3.33 -1.78 32.12
N ASP A 149 -2.88 -2.96 31.66
CA ASP A 149 -3.53 -3.73 30.60
C ASP A 149 -4.89 -4.33 31.04
N LYS A 150 -5.00 -4.71 32.32
CA LYS A 150 -6.21 -5.31 32.90
C LYS A 150 -7.04 -4.35 33.77
N ALA A 151 -6.74 -3.05 33.74
CA ALA A 151 -7.38 -2.02 34.57
C ALA A 151 -8.91 -2.08 34.53
N TRP A 152 -9.49 -2.37 33.36
CA TRP A 152 -10.94 -2.51 33.17
C TRP A 152 -11.58 -3.56 34.10
N PHE A 153 -10.99 -4.76 34.17
CA PHE A 153 -11.51 -5.83 35.03
C PHE A 153 -11.34 -5.54 36.52
N PHE A 154 -10.27 -4.80 36.89
CA PHE A 154 -10.12 -4.30 38.26
C PHE A 154 -11.19 -3.26 38.62
N MET A 155 -11.55 -2.36 37.69
CA MET A 155 -12.63 -1.39 37.88
C MET A 155 -14.00 -2.07 38.04
N LEU A 156 -14.32 -3.05 37.20
CA LEU A 156 -15.57 -3.84 37.32
C LEU A 156 -15.64 -4.62 38.64
N PHE A 157 -14.54 -5.23 39.07
CA PHE A 157 -14.47 -5.91 40.36
C PHE A 157 -14.65 -4.94 41.53
N LEU A 158 -14.04 -3.75 41.48
CA LEU A 158 -14.20 -2.71 42.49
C LEU A 158 -15.64 -2.19 42.56
N PHE A 159 -16.27 -1.88 41.42
CA PHE A 159 -17.67 -1.46 41.37
C PHE A 159 -18.62 -2.56 41.85
N SER A 160 -18.32 -3.84 41.56
CA SER A 160 -19.09 -4.98 42.07
C SER A 160 -19.01 -5.10 43.61
N ILE A 161 -17.84 -4.91 44.21
CA ILE A 161 -17.67 -4.87 45.67
C ILE A 161 -18.42 -3.67 46.28
N LEU A 162 -18.28 -2.48 45.71
CA LEU A 162 -18.95 -1.27 46.20
C LEU A 162 -20.49 -1.38 46.06
N GLY A 163 -20.95 -2.08 45.03
CA GLY A 163 -22.36 -2.45 44.83
C GLY A 163 -22.90 -3.30 45.98
N SER A 164 -22.15 -4.33 46.37
CA SER A 164 -22.52 -5.25 47.44
C SER A 164 -22.33 -4.71 48.86
N THR A 165 -21.48 -3.69 49.07
CA THR A 165 -21.05 -3.27 50.43
C THR A 165 -21.36 -1.82 50.79
N VAL A 166 -21.62 -0.93 49.82
CA VAL A 166 -21.84 0.50 50.06
C VAL A 166 -23.19 0.96 49.54
N ASN A 167 -23.47 0.75 48.24
CA ASN A 167 -24.74 1.16 47.63
C ASN A 167 -24.96 0.46 46.29
N ILE A 168 -26.18 -0.01 46.04
CA ILE A 168 -26.53 -0.77 44.83
C ILE A 168 -26.27 -0.01 43.51
N LEU A 169 -26.29 1.33 43.52
CA LEU A 169 -26.04 2.17 42.34
C LEU A 169 -24.66 1.92 41.70
N TRP A 170 -23.67 1.39 42.44
CA TRP A 170 -22.37 1.03 41.86
C TRP A 170 -22.46 -0.09 40.80
N TYR A 171 -23.51 -0.94 40.82
CA TYR A 171 -23.77 -1.90 39.73
C TYR A 171 -24.12 -1.22 38.40
N ALA A 172 -24.60 0.04 38.42
CA ALA A 172 -24.75 0.83 37.19
C ALA A 172 -23.40 1.20 36.54
N GLY A 173 -22.30 1.23 37.32
CA GLY A 173 -20.94 1.33 36.77
C GLY A 173 -20.52 0.06 36.02
N CYS A 174 -20.95 -1.11 36.49
CA CYS A 174 -20.68 -2.40 35.83
C CYS A 174 -21.41 -2.55 34.48
N MET A 175 -22.54 -1.87 34.28
CA MET A 175 -23.28 -1.84 33.00
C MET A 175 -22.44 -1.31 31.82
N ILE A 176 -21.43 -0.46 32.07
CA ILE A 176 -20.59 0.11 31.01
C ILE A 176 -19.81 -0.98 30.25
N ASP A 177 -19.64 -2.17 30.84
CA ASP A 177 -19.02 -3.34 30.17
C ASP A 177 -19.75 -3.81 28.91
N ILE A 178 -21.03 -3.43 28.69
CA ILE A 178 -21.72 -3.68 27.42
C ILE A 178 -21.02 -3.00 26.22
N VAL A 179 -20.36 -1.87 26.45
CA VAL A 179 -19.77 -1.04 25.40
C VAL A 179 -18.58 -1.75 24.71
N PRO A 180 -17.50 -2.17 25.42
CA PRO A 180 -16.38 -2.89 24.80
C PRO A 180 -16.74 -4.31 24.31
N GLN A 181 -17.89 -4.88 24.72
CA GLN A 181 -18.34 -6.18 24.20
C GLN A 181 -18.87 -6.11 22.75
N ILE A 182 -19.38 -4.95 22.32
CA ILE A 182 -20.02 -4.78 21.02
C ILE A 182 -19.06 -4.09 20.04
N ARG A 183 -18.53 -4.84 19.08
CA ARG A 183 -17.58 -4.34 18.04
C ARG A 183 -18.02 -3.08 17.28
N MET A 184 -19.32 -2.81 17.21
CA MET A 184 -19.85 -1.59 16.58
C MET A 184 -19.68 -0.35 17.47
N MET A 185 -19.68 -0.50 18.80
CA MET A 185 -19.50 0.60 19.74
C MET A 185 -18.07 1.13 19.75
N ASP A 186 -17.07 0.28 19.48
CA ASP A 186 -15.68 0.70 19.27
C ASP A 186 -15.58 1.83 18.23
N PHE A 187 -16.32 1.71 17.12
CA PHE A 187 -16.37 2.72 16.05
C PHE A 187 -17.05 4.03 16.49
N LEU A 188 -18.10 3.94 17.33
CA LEU A 188 -18.76 5.14 17.89
C LEU A 188 -17.87 5.87 18.90
N LEU A 189 -17.11 5.14 19.72
CA LEU A 189 -16.14 5.74 20.65
C LEU A 189 -14.93 6.31 19.90
N GLU A 190 -14.44 5.63 18.87
CA GLU A 190 -13.30 6.09 18.07
C GLU A 190 -13.63 7.38 17.30
N SER A 191 -14.87 7.57 16.84
CA SER A 191 -15.29 8.82 16.16
C SER A 191 -15.13 10.07 17.05
N ILE A 192 -15.52 9.96 18.33
CA ILE A 192 -15.47 11.06 19.29
C ILE A 192 -14.03 11.23 19.80
N THR A 193 -13.36 10.12 20.13
CA THR A 193 -12.03 10.17 20.76
C THR A 193 -10.91 10.55 19.81
N ARG A 194 -11.01 10.24 18.50
CA ARG A 194 -9.96 10.55 17.50
C ARG A 194 -9.61 12.04 17.40
N ASN A 195 -10.58 12.93 17.63
CA ASN A 195 -10.40 14.39 17.62
C ASN A 195 -10.68 15.06 18.99
N ILE A 196 -10.61 14.30 20.10
CA ILE A 196 -11.04 14.79 21.43
C ILE A 196 -10.38 16.11 21.87
N TYR A 197 -9.13 16.36 21.49
CA TYR A 197 -8.44 17.62 21.78
C TYR A 197 -9.10 18.83 21.09
N LYS A 198 -9.54 18.67 19.83
CA LYS A 198 -10.26 19.73 19.10
C LYS A 198 -11.62 19.98 19.74
N LEU A 199 -12.37 18.91 20.04
CA LEU A 199 -13.67 18.99 20.72
C LEU A 199 -13.54 19.70 22.08
N PHE A 200 -12.56 19.31 22.89
CA PHE A 200 -12.26 19.95 24.17
C PHE A 200 -11.93 21.44 24.01
N LEU A 201 -11.09 21.81 23.04
CA LEU A 201 -10.75 23.20 22.77
C LEU A 201 -11.97 24.03 22.34
N THR A 202 -12.86 23.47 21.52
CA THR A 202 -14.13 24.10 21.12
C THR A 202 -15.08 24.26 22.30
N VAL A 203 -15.20 23.26 23.18
CA VAL A 203 -16.02 23.37 24.42
C VAL A 203 -15.43 24.41 25.38
N MET A 204 -14.11 24.46 25.55
CA MET A 204 -13.44 25.49 26.36
C MET A 204 -13.67 26.90 25.80
N LEU A 205 -13.60 27.08 24.47
CA LEU A 205 -13.96 28.34 23.81
C LEU A 205 -15.44 28.69 24.06
N GLY A 206 -16.33 27.71 23.95
CA GLY A 206 -17.75 27.85 24.26
C GLY A 206 -18.02 28.34 25.68
N LEU A 207 -17.37 27.72 26.69
CA LEU A 207 -17.46 28.15 28.09
C LEU A 207 -16.94 29.58 28.32
N ILE A 208 -15.86 29.97 27.63
CA ILE A 208 -15.35 31.35 27.69
C ILE A 208 -16.38 32.33 27.09
N LEU A 209 -17.02 32.00 25.96
CA LEU A 209 -18.06 32.83 25.37
C LEU A 209 -19.29 32.92 26.29
N LEU A 210 -19.77 31.79 26.81
CA LEU A 210 -20.88 31.74 27.78
C LEU A 210 -20.60 32.59 29.03
N TYR A 211 -19.37 32.56 29.56
CA TYR A 211 -18.95 33.41 30.68
C TYR A 211 -18.97 34.90 30.34
N LEU A 212 -18.59 35.30 29.12
CA LEU A 212 -18.68 36.69 28.69
C LEU A 212 -20.15 37.15 28.58
N PHE A 213 -21.02 36.30 28.06
CA PHE A 213 -22.46 36.57 27.97
C PHE A 213 -23.12 36.64 29.36
N SER A 214 -22.78 35.74 30.28
CA SER A 214 -23.31 35.76 31.65
C SER A 214 -22.80 36.97 32.45
N ALA A 215 -21.56 37.41 32.22
CA ALA A 215 -21.01 38.61 32.87
C ALA A 215 -21.66 39.93 32.41
N VAL A 216 -22.03 40.02 31.13
CA VAL A 216 -22.84 41.15 30.61
C VAL A 216 -24.22 41.13 31.25
N THR A 217 -24.88 39.96 31.24
CA THR A 217 -26.25 39.80 31.73
C THR A 217 -26.39 40.03 33.22
N TYR A 218 -25.53 39.43 34.05
CA TYR A 218 -25.48 39.66 35.50
C TYR A 218 -25.36 41.16 35.86
N LYS A 219 -24.79 41.98 34.97
CA LYS A 219 -24.61 43.42 35.19
C LYS A 219 -25.71 44.30 34.58
N MET A 220 -26.37 43.85 33.51
CA MET A 220 -27.26 44.71 32.72
C MET A 220 -28.71 44.22 32.63
N TYR A 221 -28.98 42.92 32.75
CA TYR A 221 -30.29 42.32 32.42
C TYR A 221 -30.79 41.33 33.50
N THR A 222 -30.25 41.42 34.72
CA THR A 222 -30.35 40.40 35.79
C THR A 222 -31.76 39.90 36.13
N ASN A 223 -32.78 40.74 35.97
CA ASN A 223 -34.18 40.46 36.35
C ASN A 223 -35.14 40.42 35.15
N GLU A 224 -34.63 40.50 33.92
CA GLU A 224 -35.45 40.72 32.70
C GLU A 224 -35.26 39.64 31.63
N TYR A 225 -34.33 38.71 31.87
CA TYR A 225 -34.06 37.58 31.00
C TYR A 225 -34.22 36.27 31.78
N ASN A 226 -34.62 35.21 31.08
CA ASN A 226 -34.64 33.85 31.59
C ASN A 226 -34.02 32.90 30.55
N LEU A 227 -33.68 31.69 30.99
CA LEU A 227 -33.17 30.63 30.13
C LEU A 227 -33.98 29.36 30.32
N GLY A 228 -35.15 29.30 29.68
CA GLY A 228 -36.09 28.19 29.81
C GLY A 228 -36.75 28.18 31.19
N ASP A 229 -37.42 29.28 31.52
CA ASP A 229 -38.11 29.54 32.80
C ASP A 229 -37.18 29.67 34.03
N HIS A 230 -35.86 29.65 33.85
CA HIS A 230 -34.86 29.82 34.91
C HIS A 230 -34.31 31.25 34.98
N ILE A 231 -34.53 31.93 36.12
CA ILE A 231 -34.17 33.35 36.39
C ILE A 231 -33.07 33.46 37.47
N ASP A 232 -32.44 32.34 37.86
CA ASP A 232 -31.55 32.23 39.04
C ASP A 232 -30.19 32.92 38.86
N CYS A 233 -30.19 34.26 38.88
CA CYS A 233 -29.04 35.12 38.54
C CYS A 233 -28.58 36.05 39.67
N GLU A 234 -28.83 35.69 40.94
CA GLU A 234 -28.46 36.50 42.11
C GLU A 234 -26.94 36.78 42.22
N THR A 235 -26.10 35.84 41.75
CA THR A 235 -24.65 36.02 41.69
C THR A 235 -24.12 35.74 40.28
N LEU A 236 -22.94 36.29 39.97
CA LEU A 236 -22.25 36.03 38.70
C LEU A 236 -21.99 34.53 38.47
N LEU A 237 -21.75 33.77 39.54
CA LEU A 237 -21.52 32.33 39.45
C LEU A 237 -22.80 31.58 39.11
N ASP A 238 -23.94 31.99 39.68
CA ASP A 238 -25.23 31.34 39.44
C ASP A 238 -25.75 31.68 38.04
N CYS A 239 -25.64 32.95 37.63
CA CYS A 239 -25.86 33.36 36.24
C CYS A 239 -24.99 32.57 35.24
N PHE A 240 -23.72 32.32 35.56
CA PHE A 240 -22.87 31.47 34.72
C PHE A 240 -23.33 30.01 34.68
N LYS A 241 -23.77 29.41 35.80
CA LYS A 241 -24.35 28.06 35.80
C LYS A 241 -25.57 27.97 34.89
N VAL A 242 -26.53 28.90 35.03
CA VAL A 242 -27.76 28.93 34.21
C VAL A 242 -27.42 29.01 32.71
N HIS A 243 -26.44 29.84 32.33
CA HIS A 243 -25.94 29.90 30.95
C HIS A 243 -25.21 28.62 30.47
N VAL A 244 -24.59 27.84 31.36
CA VAL A 244 -23.94 26.55 31.02
C VAL A 244 -24.97 25.42 30.92
N ASP A 245 -25.89 25.34 31.87
CA ASP A 245 -26.87 24.25 31.97
C ASP A 245 -27.98 24.35 30.92
N TYR A 246 -28.47 25.57 30.65
CA TYR A 246 -29.61 25.81 29.75
C TYR A 246 -29.23 26.60 28.48
N GLY A 247 -28.25 27.50 28.56
CA GLY A 247 -27.95 28.47 27.50
C GLY A 247 -27.37 27.92 26.19
N LEU A 248 -26.75 26.73 26.19
CA LEU A 248 -26.25 26.12 24.94
C LEU A 248 -27.37 25.66 24.01
N LEU A 249 -28.53 25.29 24.57
CA LEU A 249 -29.65 24.70 23.84
C LEU A 249 -30.82 25.67 23.71
N ASN A 250 -31.16 26.38 24.80
CA ASN A 250 -32.29 27.32 24.83
C ASN A 250 -31.83 28.73 24.45
N PRO A 251 -32.57 29.47 23.61
CA PRO A 251 -32.34 30.89 23.41
C PRO A 251 -32.71 31.67 24.70
N PRO A 252 -32.14 32.86 24.93
CA PRO A 252 -32.60 33.78 25.97
C PRO A 252 -34.03 34.22 25.70
N ASP A 253 -34.92 33.95 26.64
CA ASP A 253 -36.28 34.49 26.68
C ASP A 253 -36.33 35.69 27.63
N TRP A 254 -37.31 36.57 27.47
CA TRP A 254 -37.34 37.88 28.14
C TRP A 254 -38.71 38.17 28.74
N ASP A 255 -38.80 38.15 30.07
CA ASP A 255 -40.05 38.37 30.82
C ASP A 255 -40.40 39.87 30.90
N GLY A 256 -40.93 40.44 29.81
CA GLY A 256 -41.37 41.85 29.76
C GLY A 256 -41.36 42.42 28.35
N ASP A 257 -41.22 43.74 28.23
CA ASP A 257 -41.10 44.44 26.92
C ASP A 257 -39.72 44.27 26.24
N GLY A 258 -38.91 43.31 26.71
CA GLY A 258 -37.70 42.85 26.04
C GLY A 258 -38.02 41.86 24.91
N ALA A 259 -37.26 41.91 23.81
CA ALA A 259 -37.38 41.00 22.67
C ALA A 259 -38.76 40.92 21.96
N ILE A 260 -39.16 42.04 21.33
CA ILE A 260 -40.22 42.10 20.30
C ILE A 260 -41.65 41.89 20.84
N ASN A 261 -41.96 42.48 21.99
CA ASN A 261 -43.36 42.86 22.26
C ASN A 261 -43.79 43.86 21.19
N SER A 262 -44.72 43.45 20.33
CA SER A 262 -45.24 44.26 19.20
C SER A 262 -46.09 45.47 19.65
N PHE A 263 -45.88 45.99 20.86
CA PHE A 263 -46.59 47.13 21.41
C PHE A 263 -45.94 48.46 21.04
N ILE A 264 -45.81 48.63 19.73
CA ILE A 264 -45.75 49.92 19.06
C ILE A 264 -47.01 50.71 19.49
N TRP A 265 -46.80 51.61 20.47
CA TRP A 265 -47.74 52.56 21.11
C TRP A 265 -48.91 52.00 21.98
N THR A 266 -48.73 51.93 23.31
CA THR A 266 -49.40 52.83 24.28
C THR A 266 -48.55 52.88 25.58
N SER A 267 -48.56 53.91 26.42
CA SER A 267 -48.85 55.33 26.22
C SER A 267 -48.33 56.13 27.43
N GLN A 268 -48.11 57.43 27.24
CA GLN A 268 -48.33 58.44 28.29
C GLN A 268 -47.41 58.44 29.53
N SER A 269 -46.12 58.76 29.37
CA SER A 269 -45.46 59.69 30.31
C SER A 269 -44.38 60.53 29.62
N ARG A 270 -44.09 61.71 30.18
CA ARG A 270 -43.41 62.82 29.49
C ARG A 270 -41.93 62.90 29.83
N ASN A 271 -41.13 63.06 28.77
CA ASN A 271 -39.85 63.78 28.69
C ASN A 271 -38.63 63.19 29.43
N VAL A 272 -37.55 63.02 28.65
CA VAL A 272 -36.11 62.82 29.00
C VAL A 272 -35.57 61.37 29.02
N GLU A 273 -36.34 60.32 29.29
CA GLU A 273 -35.81 58.93 29.33
C GLU A 273 -35.98 58.08 28.06
N THR A 274 -36.69 58.57 27.03
CA THR A 274 -36.96 57.83 25.79
C THR A 274 -35.71 57.37 25.03
N ALA A 275 -34.61 58.14 25.09
CA ALA A 275 -33.37 57.76 24.40
C ALA A 275 -32.63 56.61 25.10
N TYR A 276 -32.63 56.57 26.44
CA TYR A 276 -31.98 55.50 27.20
C TYR A 276 -32.78 54.19 27.09
N HIS A 277 -34.11 54.27 27.18
CA HIS A 277 -35.00 53.11 27.00
C HIS A 277 -34.83 52.48 25.61
N PHE A 278 -34.85 53.30 24.55
CA PHE A 278 -34.64 52.85 23.18
C PHE A 278 -33.25 52.23 22.95
N LEU A 279 -32.19 52.80 23.53
CA LEU A 279 -30.83 52.23 23.45
C LEU A 279 -30.72 50.90 24.21
N TYR A 280 -31.49 50.73 25.29
CA TYR A 280 -31.53 49.51 26.09
C TYR A 280 -32.32 48.39 25.39
N GLU A 281 -33.50 48.67 24.83
CA GLU A 281 -34.26 47.73 23.98
C GLU A 281 -33.44 47.24 22.78
N LEU A 282 -32.76 48.16 22.08
CA LEU A 282 -31.83 47.81 21.00
C LEU A 282 -30.64 46.99 21.52
N GLY A 283 -30.12 47.32 22.71
CA GLY A 283 -29.05 46.57 23.37
C GLY A 283 -29.43 45.13 23.68
N SER A 284 -30.61 44.91 24.26
CA SER A 284 -31.19 43.59 24.53
C SER A 284 -31.46 42.81 23.23
N SER A 285 -32.05 43.46 22.23
CA SER A 285 -32.33 42.84 20.92
C SER A 285 -31.05 42.40 20.20
N VAL A 286 -30.00 43.24 20.22
CA VAL A 286 -28.69 42.92 19.64
C VAL A 286 -27.98 41.84 20.46
N TYR A 287 -28.08 41.88 21.79
CA TYR A 287 -27.57 40.81 22.66
C TYR A 287 -28.20 39.47 22.30
N ASN A 288 -29.54 39.39 22.22
CA ASN A 288 -30.25 38.15 21.94
C ASN A 288 -29.90 37.60 20.55
N LEU A 289 -29.88 38.46 19.53
CA LEU A 289 -29.47 38.09 18.17
C LEU A 289 -28.04 37.52 18.12
N ILE A 290 -27.09 38.18 18.79
CA ILE A 290 -25.69 37.73 18.82
C ILE A 290 -25.57 36.42 19.63
N TYR A 291 -26.31 36.27 20.74
CA TYR A 291 -26.31 35.05 21.54
C TYR A 291 -26.81 33.84 20.74
N ILE A 292 -28.00 33.95 20.13
CA ILE A 292 -28.60 32.89 19.31
C ILE A 292 -27.67 32.49 18.15
N ILE A 293 -27.08 33.47 17.46
CA ILE A 293 -26.17 33.19 16.34
C ILE A 293 -24.88 32.52 16.83
N LEU A 294 -24.20 33.04 17.87
CA LEU A 294 -22.88 32.54 18.27
C LEU A 294 -22.95 31.25 19.09
N ILE A 295 -23.88 31.16 20.05
CA ILE A 295 -23.99 30.04 20.99
C ILE A 295 -24.89 28.93 20.41
N ASN A 296 -26.18 29.20 20.24
CA ASN A 296 -27.15 28.15 19.88
C ASN A 296 -26.96 27.64 18.44
N LEU A 297 -26.64 28.53 17.48
CA LEU A 297 -26.43 28.17 16.08
C LEU A 297 -24.96 27.76 15.83
N VAL A 298 -24.01 28.69 15.90
CA VAL A 298 -22.63 28.47 15.42
C VAL A 298 -21.87 27.49 16.30
N LEU A 299 -21.83 27.66 17.63
CA LEU A 299 -21.07 26.76 18.52
C LEU A 299 -21.62 25.32 18.48
N SER A 300 -22.95 25.17 18.52
CA SER A 300 -23.60 23.84 18.39
C SER A 300 -23.33 23.18 17.03
N ALA A 301 -23.41 23.94 15.93
CA ALA A 301 -23.10 23.45 14.60
C ALA A 301 -21.62 23.04 14.44
N ILE A 302 -20.68 23.76 15.08
CA ILE A 302 -19.26 23.38 15.07
C ILE A 302 -19.04 22.09 15.88
N ILE A 303 -19.66 21.94 17.06
CA ILE A 303 -19.52 20.74 17.89
C ILE A 303 -20.06 19.50 17.16
N SER A 304 -21.26 19.60 16.58
CA SER A 304 -21.85 18.50 15.79
C SER A 304 -21.09 18.26 14.48
N GLY A 305 -20.64 19.30 13.79
CA GLY A 305 -19.83 19.21 12.58
C GLY A 305 -18.52 18.46 12.79
N LEU A 306 -17.78 18.74 13.87
CA LEU A 306 -16.55 18.03 14.23
C LEU A 306 -16.74 16.52 14.43
N ILE A 307 -17.93 16.09 14.87
CA ILE A 307 -18.31 14.68 15.05
C ILE A 307 -18.74 14.06 13.71
N ILE A 308 -19.47 14.80 12.87
CA ILE A 308 -19.85 14.34 11.53
C ILE A 308 -18.61 14.16 10.64
N ASP A 309 -17.65 15.09 10.70
CA ASP A 309 -16.39 15.03 9.96
C ASP A 309 -15.55 13.79 10.33
N THR A 310 -15.49 13.40 11.61
CA THR A 310 -14.79 12.16 12.00
C THR A 310 -15.52 10.92 11.52
N PHE A 311 -16.86 10.90 11.56
CA PHE A 311 -17.64 9.80 11.00
C PHE A 311 -17.49 9.68 9.49
N SER A 312 -17.37 10.78 8.74
CA SER A 312 -17.09 10.74 7.30
C SER A 312 -15.68 10.17 7.06
N ALA A 313 -14.65 10.79 7.65
CA ALA A 313 -13.27 10.38 7.42
C ALA A 313 -12.98 8.90 7.80
N MET A 314 -13.69 8.35 8.79
CA MET A 314 -13.58 6.92 9.13
C MET A 314 -14.32 5.98 8.17
N ARG A 315 -15.37 6.46 7.48
CA ARG A 315 -16.01 5.71 6.40
C ARG A 315 -15.10 5.68 5.18
N ASP A 316 -14.57 6.84 4.81
CA ASP A 316 -13.64 7.00 3.69
C ASP A 316 -12.38 6.13 3.89
N GLU A 317 -11.74 6.19 5.07
CA GLU A 317 -10.58 5.33 5.41
C GLU A 317 -10.93 3.82 5.40
N ASN A 318 -12.13 3.43 5.81
CA ASN A 318 -12.56 2.04 5.74
C ASN A 318 -12.85 1.60 4.29
N GLU A 319 -13.42 2.47 3.45
CA GLU A 319 -13.65 2.22 2.03
C GLU A 319 -12.32 2.10 1.27
N ASP A 320 -11.37 3.01 1.50
CA ASP A 320 -9.98 2.94 1.00
C ASP A 320 -9.33 1.59 1.36
N ILE A 321 -9.49 1.13 2.62
CA ILE A 321 -8.95 -0.18 3.06
C ILE A 321 -9.64 -1.35 2.36
N GLN A 322 -10.97 -1.32 2.16
CA GLN A 322 -11.66 -2.39 1.43
C GLN A 322 -11.26 -2.41 -0.05
N GLN A 323 -11.15 -1.24 -0.67
CA GLN A 323 -10.68 -1.12 -2.06
C GLN A 323 -9.25 -1.64 -2.18
N ASP A 324 -8.34 -1.26 -1.28
CA ASP A 324 -6.97 -1.76 -1.21
C ASP A 324 -6.86 -3.28 -1.09
N ILE A 325 -7.77 -3.93 -0.36
CA ILE A 325 -7.82 -5.39 -0.22
C ILE A 325 -8.24 -6.08 -1.53
N VAL A 326 -9.08 -5.42 -2.33
CA VAL A 326 -9.59 -5.92 -3.62
C VAL A 326 -8.57 -5.66 -4.73
N ASP A 327 -8.05 -4.45 -4.83
CA ASP A 327 -7.36 -3.94 -6.01
C ASP A 327 -5.85 -4.23 -6.03
N LYS A 328 -5.21 -4.53 -4.89
CA LYS A 328 -3.78 -4.85 -4.86
C LYS A 328 -3.43 -6.06 -3.98
N CYS A 329 -2.41 -6.81 -4.39
CA CYS A 329 -1.92 -7.92 -3.58
C CYS A 329 -1.16 -7.41 -2.34
N PHE A 330 -1.57 -7.83 -1.14
CA PHE A 330 -0.96 -7.44 0.14
C PHE A 330 0.56 -7.66 0.21
N ILE A 331 1.09 -8.73 -0.40
CA ILE A 331 2.50 -9.12 -0.29
C ILE A 331 3.42 -8.40 -1.29
N CYS A 332 3.04 -8.38 -2.58
CA CYS A 332 3.87 -7.78 -3.63
C CYS A 332 3.45 -6.37 -4.03
N SER A 333 2.28 -5.89 -3.59
CA SER A 333 1.74 -4.57 -3.94
C SER A 333 1.62 -4.33 -5.44
N ILE A 334 1.44 -5.39 -6.24
CA ILE A 334 1.05 -5.32 -7.66
C ILE A 334 -0.48 -5.21 -7.72
N GLU A 335 -0.98 -4.36 -8.61
CA GLU A 335 -2.41 -4.10 -8.81
C GLU A 335 -3.08 -5.24 -9.59
N ARG A 336 -4.38 -5.42 -9.42
CA ARG A 336 -5.19 -6.43 -10.10
C ARG A 336 -5.14 -6.26 -11.62
N ASP A 337 -5.27 -5.03 -12.08
CA ASP A 337 -5.25 -4.66 -13.50
C ASP A 337 -3.95 -5.10 -14.20
N ASP A 338 -2.81 -5.02 -13.51
CA ASP A 338 -1.51 -5.51 -14.00
C ASP A 338 -1.50 -7.03 -14.22
N PHE A 339 -2.21 -7.80 -13.39
CA PHE A 339 -2.36 -9.26 -13.55
C PHE A 339 -3.36 -9.60 -14.66
N ASP A 340 -4.48 -8.89 -14.74
CA ASP A 340 -5.52 -9.13 -15.73
C ASP A 340 -5.04 -8.77 -17.15
N GLN A 341 -4.24 -7.70 -17.31
CA GLN A 341 -3.53 -7.38 -18.56
C GLN A 341 -2.60 -8.50 -19.04
N LEU A 342 -2.03 -9.28 -18.11
CA LEU A 342 -1.17 -10.44 -18.40
C LEU A 342 -1.94 -11.77 -18.52
N GLY A 343 -3.26 -11.77 -18.30
CA GLY A 343 -4.10 -12.96 -18.30
C GLY A 343 -3.85 -13.91 -17.11
N VAL A 344 -3.32 -13.39 -16.00
CA VAL A 344 -3.02 -14.16 -14.79
C VAL A 344 -4.13 -13.94 -13.76
N SER A 345 -4.78 -15.02 -13.30
CA SER A 345 -5.88 -14.88 -12.32
C SER A 345 -5.39 -14.37 -10.95
N PHE A 346 -5.77 -13.13 -10.61
CA PHE A 346 -5.45 -12.48 -9.34
C PHE A 346 -5.87 -13.30 -8.11
N ASN A 347 -7.09 -13.86 -8.10
CA ASN A 347 -7.58 -14.67 -6.98
C ASN A 347 -6.73 -15.92 -6.74
N LYS A 348 -6.22 -16.56 -7.81
CA LYS A 348 -5.30 -17.71 -7.67
C LYS A 348 -3.93 -17.27 -7.15
N HIS A 349 -3.42 -16.13 -7.62
CA HIS A 349 -2.17 -15.55 -7.14
C HIS A 349 -2.24 -15.28 -5.62
N VAL A 350 -3.27 -14.61 -5.12
CA VAL A 350 -3.46 -14.35 -3.68
C VAL A 350 -3.67 -15.64 -2.88
N ALA A 351 -4.44 -16.60 -3.40
CA ALA A 351 -4.76 -17.82 -2.65
C ALA A 351 -3.59 -18.83 -2.54
N SER A 352 -2.80 -18.99 -3.61
CA SER A 352 -1.78 -20.05 -3.72
C SER A 352 -0.32 -19.58 -3.80
N GLU A 353 -0.04 -18.34 -4.19
CA GLU A 353 1.35 -17.81 -4.24
C GLU A 353 1.61 -16.85 -3.08
N HIS A 354 0.74 -15.85 -2.90
CA HIS A 354 0.91 -14.76 -1.92
C HIS A 354 -0.14 -14.81 -0.79
N ASN A 355 -0.32 -16.00 -0.21
CA ASN A 355 -1.22 -16.19 0.91
C ASN A 355 -0.61 -15.62 2.20
N MET A 356 -1.19 -14.54 2.74
CA MET A 356 -0.71 -13.85 3.94
C MET A 356 -0.47 -14.78 5.14
N TRP A 357 -1.27 -15.83 5.30
CA TRP A 357 -1.18 -16.76 6.42
C TRP A 357 0.02 -17.71 6.30
N GLN A 358 0.44 -18.04 5.07
CA GLN A 358 1.61 -18.88 4.84
C GLN A 358 2.92 -18.17 5.22
N TYR A 359 3.00 -16.85 5.03
CA TYR A 359 4.13 -16.04 5.52
C TYR A 359 4.22 -16.04 7.06
N LEU A 360 3.07 -15.95 7.75
CA LEU A 360 3.01 -16.06 9.21
C LEU A 360 3.39 -17.48 9.69
N GLN A 361 2.89 -18.52 9.02
CA GLN A 361 3.25 -19.92 9.29
C GLN A 361 4.75 -20.17 9.08
N LEU A 362 5.36 -19.61 8.03
CA LEU A 362 6.79 -19.70 7.77
C LEU A 362 7.61 -19.09 8.93
N LYS A 363 7.23 -17.92 9.44
CA LYS A 363 7.92 -17.31 10.58
C LYS A 363 7.81 -18.18 11.84
N ILE A 364 6.62 -18.69 12.16
CA ILE A 364 6.39 -19.60 13.29
C ILE A 364 7.13 -20.93 13.12
N TYR A 365 7.22 -21.44 11.89
CA TYR A 365 7.96 -22.67 11.57
C TYR A 365 9.45 -22.50 11.83
N LEU A 366 10.05 -21.40 11.35
CA LEU A 366 11.46 -21.09 11.63
C LEU A 366 11.69 -20.94 13.13
N ASP A 367 10.88 -20.13 13.83
CA ASP A 367 11.05 -19.86 15.27
C ASP A 367 10.87 -21.08 16.19
N ARG A 368 10.29 -22.20 15.69
CA ARG A 368 10.13 -23.47 16.44
C ARG A 368 11.09 -24.57 15.99
N LYS A 369 11.84 -24.35 14.90
CA LYS A 369 12.79 -25.33 14.35
C LYS A 369 14.17 -25.11 14.97
N ASP A 370 14.90 -26.20 15.18
CA ASP A 370 16.25 -26.13 15.75
C ASP A 370 17.22 -25.41 14.80
N GLU A 371 18.03 -24.48 15.34
CA GLU A 371 18.88 -23.59 14.53
C GLU A 371 19.96 -24.32 13.72
N PHE A 372 20.42 -25.50 14.18
CA PHE A 372 21.40 -26.32 13.46
C PHE A 372 20.76 -27.15 12.34
N SER A 373 19.43 -27.28 12.32
CA SER A 373 18.66 -28.02 11.32
C SER A 373 18.21 -27.19 10.12
N TYR A 374 18.57 -25.89 10.07
CA TYR A 374 18.23 -25.01 8.95
C TYR A 374 19.00 -25.38 7.66
N THR A 375 18.27 -25.48 6.56
CA THR A 375 18.83 -25.42 5.21
C THR A 375 19.38 -24.01 4.92
N GLY A 376 20.25 -23.87 3.91
CA GLY A 376 20.85 -22.56 3.57
C GLY A 376 19.82 -21.47 3.28
N THR A 377 18.70 -21.81 2.63
CA THR A 377 17.59 -20.88 2.37
C THR A 377 16.86 -20.51 3.66
N GLU A 378 16.56 -21.46 4.53
CA GLU A 378 15.92 -21.19 5.83
C GLU A 378 16.80 -20.32 6.74
N HIS A 379 18.11 -20.57 6.76
CA HIS A 379 19.06 -19.77 7.52
C HIS A 379 19.10 -18.32 7.00
N PHE A 380 19.10 -18.12 5.68
CA PHE A 380 19.00 -16.79 5.07
C PHE A 380 17.67 -16.09 5.42
N MET A 381 16.54 -16.82 5.40
CA MET A 381 15.24 -16.27 5.79
C MET A 381 15.21 -15.89 7.28
N TYR A 382 15.71 -16.77 8.16
CA TYR A 382 15.79 -16.53 9.61
C TYR A 382 16.64 -15.30 9.93
N GLN A 383 17.85 -15.20 9.38
CA GLN A 383 18.67 -13.98 9.49
C GLN A 383 17.94 -12.74 8.96
N SER A 384 17.20 -12.87 7.86
CA SER A 384 16.45 -11.76 7.27
C SER A 384 15.30 -11.28 8.16
N PHE A 385 14.62 -12.18 8.88
CA PHE A 385 13.58 -11.83 9.85
C PHE A 385 14.10 -11.13 11.12
N GLN A 386 15.38 -11.26 11.47
CA GLN A 386 15.96 -10.67 12.70
C GLN A 386 16.09 -9.13 12.62
N LYS A 387 16.35 -8.55 11.45
CA LYS A 387 16.53 -7.09 11.26
C LYS A 387 15.50 -6.52 10.29
N GLN A 388 14.96 -5.33 10.59
CA GLN A 388 13.93 -4.70 9.75
C GLN A 388 14.45 -4.37 8.33
N GLU A 389 15.72 -3.96 8.21
CA GLU A 389 16.35 -3.66 6.91
C GLU A 389 16.54 -4.89 6.02
N THR A 390 16.72 -6.08 6.61
CA THR A 390 16.85 -7.34 5.86
C THR A 390 15.50 -7.97 5.58
N PHE A 391 14.50 -7.76 6.44
CA PHE A 391 13.13 -8.25 6.23
C PHE A 391 12.53 -7.73 4.92
N VAL A 392 12.75 -6.45 4.59
CA VAL A 392 12.30 -5.83 3.33
C VAL A 392 12.88 -6.54 2.09
N LYS A 393 14.07 -7.18 2.20
CA LYS A 393 14.71 -7.93 1.11
C LYS A 393 14.11 -9.32 0.90
N LEU A 394 13.41 -9.87 1.89
CA LEU A 394 12.77 -11.19 1.82
C LEU A 394 11.40 -11.12 1.14
N ILE A 395 10.67 -10.02 1.32
CA ILE A 395 9.33 -9.84 0.75
C ILE A 395 9.43 -9.46 -0.73
N PRO A 396 8.68 -10.11 -1.65
CA PRO A 396 8.76 -9.87 -3.09
C PRO A 396 8.02 -8.58 -3.50
N ILE A 397 8.48 -7.42 -3.03
CA ILE A 397 7.88 -6.12 -3.34
C ILE A 397 7.98 -5.83 -4.84
N LYS A 398 6.83 -5.52 -5.46
CA LYS A 398 6.59 -5.35 -6.90
C LYS A 398 7.12 -6.51 -7.76
N LYS A 399 7.15 -7.74 -7.21
CA LYS A 399 7.55 -8.98 -7.90
C LYS A 399 6.60 -10.14 -7.61
N ALA A 400 6.41 -11.03 -8.57
CA ALA A 400 5.68 -12.29 -8.39
C ALA A 400 6.09 -13.29 -9.48
N LEU A 401 6.18 -14.58 -9.15
CA LEU A 401 6.66 -15.59 -10.09
C LEU A 401 5.71 -15.78 -11.29
N ALA A 402 4.38 -15.81 -11.07
CA ALA A 402 3.43 -15.85 -12.18
C ALA A 402 3.51 -14.59 -13.06
N PHE A 403 3.67 -13.42 -12.44
CA PHE A 403 3.79 -12.13 -13.13
C PHE A 403 5.04 -12.06 -14.02
N GLU A 404 6.21 -12.37 -13.47
CA GLU A 404 7.47 -12.39 -14.20
C GLU A 404 7.47 -13.45 -15.31
N ARG A 405 6.87 -14.64 -15.07
CA ARG A 405 6.73 -15.69 -16.10
C ARG A 405 5.81 -15.25 -17.25
N ALA A 406 4.67 -14.63 -16.96
CA ALA A 406 3.75 -14.13 -18.00
C ALA A 406 4.39 -13.00 -18.82
N LYS A 407 5.03 -12.02 -18.15
CA LYS A 407 5.78 -10.93 -18.78
C LYS A 407 6.96 -11.44 -19.63
N GLY A 408 7.67 -12.46 -19.13
CA GLY A 408 8.73 -13.16 -19.85
C GLY A 408 8.22 -13.83 -21.12
N GLY A 409 7.12 -14.56 -21.05
CA GLY A 409 6.51 -15.22 -22.22
C GLY A 409 6.01 -14.25 -23.30
N ILE A 410 5.53 -13.05 -22.92
CA ILE A 410 5.20 -11.99 -23.89
C ILE A 410 6.47 -11.47 -24.57
N LYS A 411 7.53 -11.21 -23.80
CA LYS A 411 8.81 -10.75 -24.35
C LYS A 411 9.43 -11.80 -25.29
N GLU A 412 9.43 -13.07 -24.89
CA GLU A 412 9.94 -14.18 -25.72
C GLU A 412 9.16 -14.30 -27.04
N LYS A 413 7.82 -14.19 -27.02
CA LYS A 413 7.01 -14.12 -28.25
C LYS A 413 7.40 -12.93 -29.15
N HIS A 414 7.60 -11.75 -28.57
CA HIS A 414 8.02 -10.55 -29.32
C HIS A 414 9.43 -10.72 -29.92
N ASP A 415 10.35 -11.28 -29.16
CA ASP A 415 11.73 -11.52 -29.59
C ASP A 415 11.78 -12.61 -30.67
N LEU A 416 10.96 -13.66 -30.56
CA LEU A 416 10.76 -14.69 -31.61
C LEU A 416 10.20 -14.09 -32.91
N VAL A 417 9.18 -13.22 -32.84
CA VAL A 417 8.67 -12.49 -34.02
C VAL A 417 9.75 -11.60 -34.64
N THR A 418 10.56 -10.95 -33.80
CA THR A 418 11.69 -10.11 -34.26
C THR A 418 12.78 -10.94 -34.94
N ILE A 419 13.09 -12.12 -34.41
CA ILE A 419 14.04 -13.07 -34.99
C ILE A 419 13.50 -13.64 -36.30
N SER A 420 12.23 -14.07 -36.35
CA SER A 420 11.56 -14.53 -37.58
C SER A 420 11.62 -13.47 -38.70
N LYS A 421 11.33 -12.21 -38.38
CA LYS A 421 11.42 -11.08 -39.31
C LYS A 421 12.86 -10.78 -39.76
N LYS A 422 13.87 -11.08 -38.94
CA LYS A 422 15.28 -11.03 -39.34
C LYS A 422 15.66 -12.21 -40.23
N LEU A 423 15.17 -13.42 -39.93
CA LEU A 423 15.43 -14.63 -40.69
C LEU A 423 14.91 -14.51 -42.13
N GLY A 424 13.64 -14.12 -42.32
CA GLY A 424 13.08 -13.89 -43.66
C GLY A 424 13.79 -12.79 -44.46
N ARG A 425 14.42 -11.81 -43.79
CA ARG A 425 15.29 -10.81 -44.43
C ARG A 425 16.66 -11.36 -44.84
N VAL A 426 17.16 -12.39 -44.15
CA VAL A 426 18.40 -13.09 -44.52
C VAL A 426 18.09 -14.08 -45.66
N GLU A 427 17.01 -14.84 -45.57
CA GLU A 427 16.54 -15.75 -46.62
C GLU A 427 16.32 -14.99 -47.94
N GLY A 428 15.58 -13.88 -47.93
CA GLY A 428 15.39 -13.06 -49.14
C GLY A 428 16.69 -12.46 -49.71
N LYS A 429 17.69 -12.18 -48.87
CA LYS A 429 19.03 -11.77 -49.34
C LYS A 429 19.83 -12.94 -49.91
N GLN A 430 19.74 -14.12 -49.32
CA GLN A 430 20.41 -15.31 -49.80
C GLN A 430 19.80 -15.77 -51.13
N GLU A 431 18.48 -15.70 -51.28
CA GLU A 431 17.77 -16.03 -52.51
C GLU A 431 18.06 -15.02 -53.65
N SER A 432 18.27 -13.74 -53.32
CA SER A 432 18.84 -12.75 -54.26
C SER A 432 20.26 -13.14 -54.66
N GLY A 433 21.14 -13.37 -53.67
CA GLY A 433 22.54 -13.70 -53.92
C GLY A 433 22.75 -14.98 -54.71
N THR A 434 21.89 -16.00 -54.56
CA THR A 434 21.91 -17.19 -55.40
C THR A 434 21.46 -16.91 -56.84
N LYS A 435 20.46 -16.04 -57.05
CA LYS A 435 20.05 -15.61 -58.40
C LYS A 435 21.18 -14.82 -59.08
N ASP A 436 21.81 -13.90 -58.36
CA ASP A 436 22.97 -13.13 -58.84
C ASP A 436 24.16 -14.03 -59.18
N MET A 437 24.43 -15.05 -58.34
CA MET A 437 25.46 -16.07 -58.59
C MET A 437 25.16 -16.91 -59.83
N GLN A 438 23.89 -17.31 -60.02
CA GLN A 438 23.47 -18.12 -61.16
C GLN A 438 23.60 -17.35 -62.49
N VAL A 439 23.22 -16.07 -62.51
CA VAL A 439 23.44 -15.15 -63.64
C VAL A 439 24.93 -14.95 -63.94
N CYS A 440 25.80 -15.01 -62.92
CA CYS A 440 27.25 -14.98 -63.10
C CYS A 440 27.77 -16.29 -63.71
N LEU A 441 27.27 -17.45 -63.27
CA LEU A 441 27.63 -18.75 -63.84
C LEU A 441 27.26 -18.85 -65.33
N ASP A 442 26.05 -18.46 -65.73
CA ASP A 442 25.62 -18.48 -67.14
C ASP A 442 26.54 -17.63 -68.03
N LYS A 443 26.96 -16.45 -67.54
CA LYS A 443 27.95 -15.61 -68.24
C LYS A 443 29.31 -16.29 -68.38
N ILE A 444 29.77 -17.03 -67.37
CA ILE A 444 31.02 -17.78 -67.43
C ILE A 444 30.91 -18.94 -68.43
N VAL A 445 29.78 -19.68 -68.42
CA VAL A 445 29.53 -20.77 -69.39
C VAL A 445 29.58 -20.23 -70.82
N HIS A 446 28.87 -19.14 -71.12
CA HIS A 446 28.92 -18.52 -72.45
C HIS A 446 30.32 -18.02 -72.85
N LEU A 447 31.13 -17.53 -71.90
CA LEU A 447 32.53 -17.18 -72.18
C LEU A 447 33.40 -18.41 -72.48
N MET A 448 33.15 -19.55 -71.82
CA MET A 448 33.85 -20.81 -72.10
C MET A 448 33.43 -21.42 -73.44
N GLU A 449 32.16 -21.29 -73.82
CA GLU A 449 31.66 -21.67 -75.15
C GLU A 449 32.31 -20.83 -76.25
N ALA A 450 32.34 -19.50 -76.09
CA ALA A 450 33.01 -18.59 -77.04
C ALA A 450 34.53 -18.88 -77.17
N GLN A 451 35.21 -19.28 -76.08
CA GLN A 451 36.60 -19.71 -76.15
C GLN A 451 36.78 -21.05 -76.88
N ARG A 452 35.84 -22.00 -76.75
CA ARG A 452 35.85 -23.25 -77.52
C ARG A 452 35.68 -22.98 -79.01
N ASP A 453 34.72 -22.15 -79.40
CA ASP A 453 34.48 -21.79 -80.80
C ASP A 453 35.70 -21.10 -81.42
N MET A 454 36.35 -20.19 -80.68
CA MET A 454 37.61 -19.55 -81.10
C MET A 454 38.76 -20.56 -81.25
N ALA A 455 38.85 -21.56 -80.36
CA ALA A 455 39.84 -22.62 -80.46
C ALA A 455 39.60 -23.57 -81.66
N ASP A 456 38.34 -23.82 -82.03
CA ASP A 456 38.00 -24.62 -83.20
C ASP A 456 38.20 -23.86 -84.52
N MET A 457 38.01 -22.54 -84.55
CA MET A 457 38.46 -21.70 -85.68
C MET A 457 39.99 -21.77 -85.88
N LEU A 458 40.78 -21.69 -84.80
CA LEU A 458 42.25 -21.82 -84.87
C LEU A 458 42.71 -23.21 -85.36
N LYS A 459 41.94 -24.27 -85.11
CA LYS A 459 42.20 -25.60 -85.71
C LYS A 459 41.90 -25.60 -87.21
N ALA A 460 40.79 -24.98 -87.64
CA ALA A 460 40.45 -24.88 -89.05
C ALA A 460 41.50 -24.08 -89.84
N GLU A 461 42.02 -22.99 -89.26
CA GLU A 461 43.13 -22.20 -89.84
C GLU A 461 44.42 -23.03 -89.96
N ARG A 462 44.77 -23.84 -88.95
CA ARG A 462 45.93 -24.74 -89.01
C ARG A 462 45.82 -25.76 -90.15
N VAL A 463 44.62 -26.33 -90.36
CA VAL A 463 44.36 -27.28 -91.47
C VAL A 463 44.46 -26.59 -92.84
N LEU A 464 44.10 -25.31 -92.95
CA LEU A 464 44.31 -24.51 -94.18
C LEU A 464 45.80 -24.26 -94.46
N LEU A 465 46.59 -23.95 -93.43
CA LEU A 465 48.04 -23.76 -93.55
C LEU A 465 48.77 -25.04 -93.99
N GLU A 466 48.39 -26.21 -93.46
CA GLU A 466 48.92 -27.51 -93.90
C GLU A 466 48.59 -27.80 -95.38
N ARG A 467 47.38 -27.45 -95.83
CA ARG A 467 47.00 -27.57 -97.25
C ARG A 467 47.81 -26.65 -98.17
N LEU A 468 48.11 -25.42 -97.73
CA LEU A 468 48.99 -24.51 -98.47
C LEU A 468 50.42 -25.05 -98.57
N ALA A 469 50.98 -25.61 -97.49
CA ALA A 469 52.31 -26.22 -97.49
C ALA A 469 52.41 -27.44 -98.44
N THR A 470 51.37 -28.27 -98.50
CA THR A 470 51.30 -29.39 -99.46
C THR A 470 51.15 -28.94 -100.92
N GLN A 471 50.50 -27.80 -101.19
CA GLN A 471 50.50 -27.22 -102.53
C GLN A 471 51.87 -26.66 -102.95
N GLN A 472 52.61 -26.00 -102.05
CA GLN A 472 53.97 -25.53 -102.36
C GLN A 472 54.93 -26.68 -102.69
N THR A 473 54.90 -27.77 -101.92
CA THR A 473 55.78 -28.93 -102.18
C THR A 473 55.42 -29.66 -103.48
N ALA A 474 54.13 -29.76 -103.82
CA ALA A 474 53.69 -30.26 -105.13
C ALA A 474 54.11 -29.36 -106.30
N LEU A 475 54.17 -28.04 -106.10
CA LEU A 475 54.67 -27.09 -107.10
C LEU A 475 56.18 -27.24 -107.31
N ALA A 476 56.96 -27.37 -106.22
CA ALA A 476 58.40 -27.59 -106.26
C ALA A 476 58.77 -28.88 -107.02
N GLN A 477 58.01 -29.97 -106.84
CA GLN A 477 58.22 -31.21 -107.60
C GLN A 477 57.98 -31.05 -109.11
N LYS A 478 57.05 -30.18 -109.53
CA LYS A 478 56.83 -29.88 -110.96
C LYS A 478 58.00 -29.08 -111.55
N VAL A 479 58.54 -28.11 -110.82
CA VAL A 479 59.74 -27.34 -111.23
C VAL A 479 60.93 -28.28 -111.42
N ALA A 480 61.21 -29.15 -110.45
CA ALA A 480 62.25 -30.18 -110.54
C ALA A 480 61.98 -31.27 -111.60
N GLY A 481 60.81 -31.27 -112.25
CA GLY A 481 60.51 -32.09 -113.43
C GLY A 481 60.88 -31.40 -114.74
N VAL A 482 60.78 -30.07 -114.80
CA VAL A 482 61.16 -29.25 -115.95
C VAL A 482 62.67 -29.20 -116.11
N GLU A 483 63.44 -29.03 -115.02
CA GLU A 483 64.91 -29.05 -115.05
C GLU A 483 65.45 -30.35 -115.66
N ARG A 484 64.90 -31.51 -115.27
CA ARG A 484 65.28 -32.82 -115.82
C ARG A 484 64.86 -33.04 -117.28
N ALA A 485 63.91 -32.27 -117.80
CA ALA A 485 63.56 -32.28 -119.23
C ALA A 485 64.50 -31.39 -120.07
N VAL A 486 65.08 -30.35 -119.46
CA VAL A 486 66.08 -29.48 -120.11
C VAL A 486 67.44 -30.20 -120.24
N ASP A 487 67.87 -30.93 -119.21
CA ASP A 487 69.12 -31.70 -119.23
C ASP A 487 69.14 -32.82 -120.29
N GLN A 488 67.98 -33.35 -120.68
CA GLN A 488 67.88 -34.40 -121.71
C GLN A 488 67.89 -33.87 -123.15
N LEU A 489 67.82 -32.56 -123.38
CA LEU A 489 67.86 -31.95 -124.71
C LEU A 489 69.25 -31.36 -125.08
N GLY A 490 70.21 -31.36 -124.15
CA GLY A 490 71.56 -30.82 -124.37
C GLY A 490 72.61 -31.80 -124.93
N SER A 491 72.29 -33.09 -125.06
CA SER A 491 73.29 -34.16 -125.25
C SER A 491 73.47 -34.69 -126.69
N SER A 492 72.86 -34.05 -127.69
CA SER A 492 73.00 -34.45 -129.10
C SER A 492 73.16 -33.27 -130.07
N GLY A 493 74.31 -32.59 -130.02
CA GLY A 493 74.65 -31.54 -131.00
C GLY A 493 76.07 -30.99 -130.86
N PHE A 494 76.87 -31.17 -131.91
CA PHE A 494 78.18 -30.52 -132.13
C PHE A 494 79.33 -30.83 -131.16
N ALA A 495 79.90 -32.03 -131.35
CA ALA A 495 81.35 -32.14 -131.29
C ALA A 495 81.98 -31.51 -132.55
N GLY A 496 82.81 -30.48 -132.38
CA GLY A 496 83.77 -30.02 -133.38
C GLY A 496 83.61 -28.58 -133.88
N VAL A 497 84.54 -27.71 -133.47
CA VAL A 497 85.41 -26.86 -134.31
C VAL A 497 86.38 -26.08 -133.40
N ALA A 498 87.66 -25.95 -133.82
CA ALA A 498 88.73 -25.07 -133.27
C ALA A 498 88.82 -24.91 -131.73
N ARG A 499 89.82 -25.43 -131.00
CA ARG A 499 91.28 -25.42 -131.25
C ARG A 499 91.80 -24.10 -131.83
N ARG A 500 92.07 -23.09 -130.99
CA ARG A 500 93.37 -22.32 -130.91
C ARG A 500 93.27 -21.05 -130.05
N LEU A 501 94.29 -20.87 -129.20
CA LEU A 501 94.76 -19.59 -128.60
C LEU A 501 93.80 -18.90 -127.58
N GLY A 502 94.25 -18.28 -126.49
CA GLY A 502 95.61 -18.28 -125.92
C GLY A 502 95.90 -17.05 -125.03
N GLY A 503 96.11 -17.29 -123.72
CA GLY A 503 96.83 -16.41 -122.78
C GLY A 503 96.12 -15.15 -122.24
N GLY A 504 96.55 -14.67 -121.05
CA GLY A 504 96.46 -13.24 -120.72
C GLY A 504 95.95 -12.76 -119.34
N GLN A 505 96.61 -13.14 -118.25
CA GLN A 505 96.90 -12.31 -117.04
C GLN A 505 95.85 -11.41 -116.30
N ARG A 506 95.91 -11.55 -114.95
CA ARG A 506 95.90 -10.51 -113.87
C ARG A 506 94.59 -9.74 -113.50
N GLY A 507 94.24 -9.84 -112.20
CA GLY A 507 94.40 -8.69 -111.27
C GLY A 507 93.20 -8.24 -110.42
N ALA A 508 93.37 -8.27 -109.08
CA ALA A 508 92.67 -7.50 -108.01
C ALA A 508 91.12 -7.58 -107.90
N GLY A 509 90.48 -7.33 -106.73
CA GLY A 509 90.97 -7.11 -105.35
C GLY A 509 89.92 -6.37 -104.47
N GLY A 510 89.85 -6.68 -103.16
CA GLY A 510 89.05 -5.97 -102.13
C GLY A 510 87.51 -6.17 -102.19
N GLY A 511 86.75 -6.04 -101.09
CA GLY A 511 87.08 -5.87 -99.66
C GLY A 511 86.18 -4.84 -98.94
N LEU A 512 85.71 -5.18 -97.72
CA LEU A 512 85.17 -4.26 -96.68
C LEU A 512 83.83 -3.53 -97.04
N GLU A 513 82.99 -2.98 -96.15
CA GLU A 513 82.87 -2.97 -94.68
C GLU A 513 81.45 -2.53 -94.25
N ALA A 514 81.02 -2.90 -93.02
CA ALA A 514 80.27 -2.07 -92.03
C ALA A 514 78.90 -1.39 -92.43
N GLN A 515 78.08 -0.77 -91.54
CA GLN A 515 78.09 -0.55 -90.08
C GLN A 515 76.68 -0.10 -89.57
N HIS A 516 76.43 -0.20 -88.25
CA HIS A 516 75.55 0.67 -87.40
C HIS A 516 74.04 0.83 -87.73
N ASP A 517 73.11 1.31 -86.87
CA ASP A 517 72.89 1.42 -85.39
C ASP A 517 71.43 1.96 -85.21
N ALA A 518 70.77 2.12 -84.05
CA ALA A 518 70.81 1.57 -82.67
C ALA A 518 69.55 2.14 -81.92
N ASP A 519 69.26 1.71 -80.68
CA ASP A 519 69.13 2.57 -79.46
C ASP A 519 68.54 1.83 -78.22
N GLU A 520 68.71 2.43 -77.04
CA GLU A 520 68.33 1.96 -75.67
C GLU A 520 66.83 2.29 -75.33
N ASP A 521 66.21 2.12 -74.15
CA ASP A 521 66.58 1.97 -72.72
C ASP A 521 65.39 1.32 -71.93
N PRO A 522 65.55 0.73 -70.71
CA PRO A 522 64.50 -0.04 -70.02
C PRO A 522 63.97 0.63 -68.73
N ARG A 523 63.01 -0.01 -68.03
CA ARG A 523 62.86 0.17 -66.57
C ARG A 523 62.19 -1.00 -65.83
N ARG A 524 62.70 -1.24 -64.61
CA ARG A 524 62.37 -2.28 -63.61
C ARG A 524 61.25 -1.79 -62.61
N PRO A 525 61.00 -2.41 -61.44
CA PRO A 525 60.45 -3.77 -61.18
C PRO A 525 59.35 -3.79 -60.06
N GLY A 526 58.81 -4.99 -59.81
CA GLY A 526 58.62 -5.63 -58.48
C GLY A 526 58.12 -4.85 -57.25
N GLY A 527 57.04 -5.36 -56.65
CA GLY A 527 56.53 -5.03 -55.31
C GLY A 527 55.43 -6.01 -54.92
#